data_AF-A0A259FAT8-F1
#
_entry.id   AF-A0A259FAT8-F1
#
_cell.length_a   1.000
_cell.length_b   1.000
_cell.length_c   1.000
_cell.angle_alpha   90.00
_cell.angle_beta   90.00
_cell.angle_gamma   90.00
#
_symmetry.space_group_name_H-M   'P 1'
#
loop_
_entity.id
_entity.type
_entity.pdbx_description
1 polymer ?
#
loop_
_entity_poly.entity_id
_entity_poly.type
_entity_poly.pdbx_seq_one_letter_code
_entity_poly.pdbx_strand_id
1 'polypeptide(L)' 'MIRFLAAASLLLILGACSPLPAQPAAGKPSPAGPPPPPMPDDRIVCPADVKLCPDGSYVSRDPARGCAFNPCPGERPQ' A
#
# COMPACT_ATOMS: atom_id res chain seq x y z
N MET A 1 -29.99 36.09 23.42
CA MET A 1 -29.79 34.71 23.92
C MET A 1 -29.60 33.68 22.79
N ILE A 2 -29.17 34.07 21.58
CA ILE A 2 -29.12 33.19 20.38
C ILE A 2 -27.69 32.76 20.00
N ARG A 3 -26.65 33.37 20.59
CA ARG A 3 -25.24 33.10 20.25
C ARG A 3 -24.67 31.81 20.85
N PHE A 4 -25.35 31.20 21.82
CA PHE A 4 -24.87 29.96 22.47
C PHE A 4 -25.27 28.69 21.71
N LEU A 5 -26.23 28.78 20.78
CA LEU A 5 -26.70 27.63 20.01
C LEU A 5 -25.70 27.20 18.92
N ALA A 6 -24.95 28.15 18.34
CA ALA A 6 -23.98 27.85 17.27
C ALA A 6 -22.76 27.07 17.76
N ALA A 7 -22.31 27.32 19.00
CA ALA A 7 -21.15 26.62 19.57
C ALA A 7 -21.47 25.16 19.94
N ALA A 8 -22.69 24.89 20.43
CA ALA A 8 -23.14 23.54 20.76
C ALA A 8 -23.35 22.68 19.50
N SER A 9 -23.84 23.27 18.41
CA SER A 9 -23.98 22.58 17.12
C SER A 9 -22.64 22.24 16.47
N LEU A 10 -21.62 23.10 16.64
CA LEU A 10 -20.28 22.85 16.12
C LEU A 10 -19.56 21.73 16.90
N LEU A 11 -19.82 21.57 18.19
CA LEU A 11 -19.26 20.46 18.98
C LEU A 11 -19.87 19.09 18.63
N LEU A 12 -21.15 19.05 18.23
CA LEU A 12 -21.83 17.80 17.83
C LEU A 12 -21.31 17.20 16.52
N ILE A 13 -20.77 18.00 15.60
CA ILE A 13 -20.28 17.51 14.29
C ILE A 13 -18.85 16.95 14.34
N LEU A 14 -18.05 17.28 15.36
CA LEU A 14 -16.65 16.85 15.51
C LEU A 14 -16.53 15.52 16.28
N GLY A 15 -17.62 15.05 16.91
CA GLY A 15 -17.65 13.82 17.69
C GLY A 15 -18.03 12.55 16.92
N ALA A 16 -18.34 12.65 15.63
CA ALA A 16 -18.83 11.51 14.84
C ALA A 16 -17.73 10.62 14.22
N CYS A 17 -16.46 10.85 14.53
CA CYS A 17 -15.41 9.86 14.27
C CYS A 17 -15.38 8.86 15.43
N SER A 18 -16.38 7.98 15.50
CA SER A 18 -16.27 6.79 16.33
C SER A 18 -15.03 6.00 15.89
N PRO A 19 -14.05 5.72 16.77
CA PRO A 19 -13.03 4.75 16.46
C PRO A 19 -13.75 3.41 16.37
N LEU A 20 -14.05 2.95 15.15
CA LEU A 20 -14.47 1.57 14.97
C LEU A 20 -13.38 0.71 15.62
N PRO A 21 -13.70 -0.15 16.60
CA PRO A 21 -12.75 -1.16 17.01
C PRO A 21 -12.36 -1.93 15.74
N ALA A 22 -11.07 -2.02 15.47
CA ALA A 22 -10.54 -2.78 14.36
C ALA A 22 -11.19 -4.16 14.41
N GLN A 23 -12.13 -4.41 13.49
CA GLN A 23 -12.75 -5.72 13.41
C GLN A 23 -11.63 -6.67 13.04
N PRO A 24 -11.31 -7.70 13.84
CA PRO A 24 -10.48 -8.76 13.35
C PRO A 24 -11.25 -9.33 12.17
N ALA A 25 -10.72 -9.15 10.96
CA ALA A 25 -11.24 -9.73 9.75
C ALA A 25 -11.10 -11.25 9.87
N ALA A 26 -11.96 -11.87 10.67
CA ALA A 26 -12.18 -13.30 10.68
C ALA A 26 -12.99 -13.65 9.42
N GLY A 27 -12.40 -13.38 8.26
CA GLY A 27 -12.82 -13.99 7.03
C GLY A 27 -12.62 -15.49 7.17
N LYS A 28 -13.67 -16.26 6.87
CA LYS A 28 -13.52 -17.70 6.66
C LYS A 28 -12.38 -17.93 5.66
N PRO A 29 -11.46 -18.88 5.90
CA PRO A 29 -10.42 -19.20 4.94
C PRO A 29 -11.04 -19.44 3.57
N SER A 30 -10.57 -18.71 2.56
CA SER A 30 -10.99 -18.97 1.19
C SER A 30 -10.54 -20.40 0.83
N PRO A 31 -11.38 -21.20 0.15
CA PRO A 31 -10.94 -22.50 -0.35
C PRO A 31 -9.66 -22.34 -1.16
N ALA A 32 -8.69 -23.21 -0.95
CA ALA A 32 -7.52 -23.25 -1.82
C ALA A 32 -8.01 -23.49 -3.26
N GLY A 33 -7.65 -22.59 -4.16
CA GLY A 33 -7.92 -22.77 -5.58
C GLY A 33 -7.18 -24.00 -6.12
N PRO A 34 -7.50 -24.44 -7.34
CA PRO A 34 -6.69 -25.45 -8.04
C PRO A 34 -5.21 -25.02 -8.08
N PRO A 35 -4.26 -25.98 -8.09
CA PRO A 35 -2.84 -25.66 -8.13
C PRO A 35 -2.55 -24.80 -9.37
N PRO A 36 -1.66 -23.79 -9.25
CA PRO A 36 -1.27 -23.00 -10.40
C PRO A 36 -0.64 -23.91 -11.47
N PRO A 37 -0.78 -23.56 -12.77
CA PRO A 37 -0.08 -24.28 -13.83
C PRO A 37 1.44 -24.25 -13.57
N PRO A 38 2.20 -25.23 -14.09
CA PRO A 38 3.66 -25.22 -13.96
C PRO A 38 4.20 -23.89 -14.51
N MET A 39 4.82 -23.10 -13.62
CA MET A 39 5.49 -21.88 -14.03
C MET A 39 6.74 -22.28 -14.84
N PRO A 40 6.99 -21.66 -16.01
CA PRO A 40 8.26 -21.83 -16.70
C PRO A 40 9.40 -21.49 -15.75
N ASP A 41 10.40 -22.38 -15.63
CA ASP A 41 11.53 -22.27 -14.69
C ASP A 41 12.35 -20.98 -14.91
N ASP A 42 12.25 -20.38 -16.10
CA ASP A 42 13.04 -19.22 -16.52
C ASP A 42 12.50 -17.85 -16.05
N ARG A 43 11.35 -17.80 -15.36
CA ARG A 43 10.76 -16.52 -14.92
C ARG A 43 11.11 -16.22 -13.47
N ILE A 44 12.17 -15.42 -13.27
CA ILE A 44 12.50 -14.83 -11.97
C ILE A 44 11.38 -13.84 -11.58
N VAL A 45 10.66 -14.14 -10.50
CA VAL A 45 9.67 -13.23 -9.91
C VAL A 45 10.33 -12.48 -8.76
N CYS A 46 10.39 -11.15 -8.88
CA CYS A 46 10.93 -10.29 -7.84
C CYS A 46 9.81 -9.80 -6.90
N PRO A 47 10.15 -9.46 -5.65
CA PRO A 47 9.27 -8.69 -4.79
C PRO A 47 8.79 -7.39 -5.47
N ALA A 48 7.54 -7.01 -5.20
CA ALA A 48 6.89 -5.87 -5.84
C ALA A 48 7.10 -4.53 -5.10
N ASP A 49 8.09 -4.46 -4.21
CA ASP A 49 8.46 -3.23 -3.49
C ASP A 49 9.09 -2.19 -4.42
N VAL A 50 8.96 -0.93 -4.01
CA VAL A 50 9.47 0.24 -4.74
C VAL A 50 10.41 1.05 -3.86
N LYS A 51 11.41 1.68 -4.47
CA LYS A 51 12.29 2.64 -3.84
C LYS A 51 11.96 4.05 -4.33
N LEU A 52 11.75 4.98 -3.40
CA LEU A 52 11.64 6.40 -3.71
C LEU A 52 13.02 6.96 -4.12
N CYS A 53 13.02 7.74 -5.19
CA CYS A 53 14.18 8.42 -5.71
C CYS A 53 14.24 9.89 -5.26
N PRO A 54 15.41 10.53 -5.25
CA PRO A 54 15.56 11.94 -4.84
C PRO A 54 14.77 12.93 -5.68
N ASP A 55 14.45 12.57 -6.93
CA ASP A 55 13.61 13.33 -7.85
C ASP A 55 12.11 13.17 -7.58
N GLY A 56 11.73 12.32 -6.62
CA GLY A 56 10.35 11.99 -6.28
C GLY A 56 9.75 10.83 -7.09
N SER A 57 10.48 10.27 -8.05
CA SER A 57 10.04 9.09 -8.81
C SER A 57 10.20 7.80 -8.00
N TYR A 58 9.64 6.70 -8.50
CA TYR A 58 9.78 5.38 -7.88
C TYR A 58 10.39 4.39 -8.86
N VAL A 59 11.28 3.54 -8.35
CA VAL A 59 11.91 2.45 -9.11
C VAL A 59 11.58 1.09 -8.50
N SER A 60 11.33 0.10 -9.34
CA SER A 60 11.07 -1.29 -8.96
C SER A 60 12.32 -2.16 -9.14
N ARG A 61 12.22 -3.41 -8.68
CA ARG A 61 13.24 -4.44 -8.90
C ARG A 61 13.26 -4.92 -10.35
N ASP A 62 14.44 -5.24 -10.84
CA ASP A 62 14.66 -5.80 -12.19
C ASP A 62 15.08 -7.28 -12.11
N PRO A 63 14.28 -8.21 -12.65
CA PRO A 63 14.63 -9.63 -12.76
C PRO A 63 15.97 -9.86 -13.50
N ALA A 64 16.30 -9.04 -14.49
CA ALA A 64 17.56 -9.14 -15.23
C ALA A 64 18.79 -8.77 -14.39
N ARG A 65 18.58 -8.10 -13.24
CA ARG A 65 19.63 -7.66 -12.31
C ARG A 65 19.56 -8.40 -10.98
N GLY A 66 19.03 -9.62 -10.96
CA GLY A 66 18.91 -10.42 -9.74
C GLY A 66 17.99 -9.76 -8.69
N CYS A 67 16.91 -9.12 -9.16
CA CYS A 67 15.97 -8.38 -8.32
C CYS A 67 16.56 -7.18 -7.58
N ALA A 68 17.67 -6.61 -8.06
CA ALA A 68 18.15 -5.30 -7.62
C ALA A 68 17.21 -4.18 -8.11
N PHE A 69 17.16 -3.06 -7.38
CA PHE A 69 16.41 -1.88 -7.83
C PHE A 69 17.05 -1.27 -9.09
N ASN A 70 16.21 -0.79 -9.99
CA ASN A 70 16.64 0.09 -11.08
C ASN A 70 17.31 1.36 -10.54
N PRO A 71 18.29 1.94 -11.25
CA PRO A 71 18.90 3.20 -10.84
C PRO A 71 17.84 4.30 -10.92
N CYS A 72 17.94 5.31 -10.07
CA CYS A 72 17.03 6.45 -10.18
C CYS A 72 17.30 7.24 -11.47
N PRO A 73 16.27 7.91 -12.03
CA PRO A 73 16.48 8.83 -13.13
C PRO A 73 17.55 9.86 -12.79
N GLY A 74 18.58 10.00 -13.65
CA GLY A 74 19.70 10.91 -13.43
C GLY A 74 20.82 10.39 -12.52
N GLU A 75 20.66 9.23 -11.87
CA GLU A 75 21.80 8.51 -11.28
C GLU A 75 22.59 7.83 -12.41
N ARG A 76 23.92 7.91 -12.37
CA ARG A 76 24.75 7.10 -13.28
C ARG A 76 24.63 5.63 -12.85
N PRO A 77 24.43 4.68 -13.78
CA PRO A 77 24.61 3.27 -13.48
C PRO A 77 26.04 3.07 -12.98
N GLN A 78 26.18 2.53 -11.77
CA GLN A 78 27.47 2.06 -11.24
C GLN A 78 27.82 0.73 -11.90
#